data_AF-A0A6C1CAZ6-F1
#
_entry.id   AF-A0A6C1CAZ6-F1
#
_cell.length_a   1.000
_cell.length_b   1.000
_cell.length_c   1.000
_cell.angle_alpha   90.00
_cell.angle_beta   90.00
_cell.angle_gamma   90.00
#
_symmetry.space_group_name_H-M   'P 1'
#
loop_
_entity.id
_entity.type
_entity.pdbx_description
1 polymer ?
#
loop_
_entity_poly.entity_id
_entity_poly.type
_entity_poly.pdbx_seq_one_letter_code
_entity_poly.pdbx_strand_id
1 'polypeptide(L)'
;MEQELRGALAALVDGLPARQASAAVERLIAHYRGETPTGAPVLRNRADAVAYAAYRMPATFAAASAALGALAERAPGWRPADHLDIGGGTGAAVWAAAGVWEGPRTTTVLDWAESALDLGRELAGRVPDVAGTGWQRGSLRGGAPRLAPADLVTVSYVLGELEPADRAAVVEAAAGAARDAVVLVEPGTPDGYLRIREARDALLAAGLTVLAPCPHDGTCPVVVGQDWCHFAVRVARSSLHRQVKGGELAYEDEKYSYVAAVRHPLGDGPAASRVVRRPQQRKGQVLLDLCVREGGLTRRTVTKRDGADTWRAARKTDWGDAW
;
A
#
# COMPACT_ATOMS: atom_id res chain seq x y z
N MET A 1 6.82 15.17 0.83
CA MET A 1 6.70 13.90 1.59
C MET A 1 7.85 12.90 1.46
N GLU A 2 8.20 12.32 0.29
CA GLU A 2 9.22 11.24 0.25
C GLU A 2 10.58 11.66 0.80
N GLN A 3 11.09 12.82 0.39
CA GLN A 3 12.37 13.34 0.88
C GLN A 3 12.33 13.65 2.38
N GLU A 4 11.22 14.18 2.87
CA GLU A 4 11.02 14.47 4.30
C GLU A 4 10.97 13.20 5.13
N LEU A 5 10.28 12.15 4.65
CA LEU A 5 10.26 10.85 5.32
C LEU A 5 11.67 10.27 5.39
N ARG A 6 12.42 10.31 4.28
CA ARG A 6 13.82 9.86 4.26
C ARG A 6 14.69 10.65 5.23
N GLY A 7 14.52 11.97 5.31
CA GLY A 7 15.23 12.82 6.28
C GLY A 7 14.89 12.48 7.73
N ALA A 8 13.60 12.30 8.04
CA ALA A 8 13.12 11.94 9.37
C ALA A 8 13.64 10.56 9.81
N LEU A 9 13.64 9.58 8.90
CA LEU A 9 14.18 8.24 9.15
C LEU A 9 15.71 8.25 9.31
N ALA A 10 16.44 9.06 8.54
CA ALA A 10 17.89 9.18 8.68
C ALA A 10 18.28 9.73 10.07
N ALA A 11 17.64 10.82 10.50
CA ALA A 11 17.87 11.41 11.81
C ALA A 11 17.57 10.44 12.97
N LEU A 12 16.58 9.56 12.80
CA LEU A 12 16.22 8.54 13.77
C LEU A 12 17.30 7.45 13.89
N VAL A 13 17.87 7.01 12.77
CA VAL A 13 18.90 5.96 12.71
C VAL A 13 20.24 6.46 13.25
N ASP A 14 20.61 7.71 12.98
CA ASP A 14 21.85 8.32 13.49
C ASP A 14 21.88 8.35 15.04
N GLY A 15 20.71 8.30 15.68
CA GLY A 15 20.57 8.21 17.14
C GLY A 15 20.72 6.80 17.73
N LEU A 16 20.87 5.74 16.93
CA LEU A 16 20.98 4.36 17.42
C LEU A 16 22.42 3.80 17.34
N PRO A 17 22.87 3.06 18.38
CA PRO A 17 24.10 2.28 18.27
C PRO A 17 24.02 1.24 17.15
N ALA A 18 24.98 1.24 16.21
CA ALA A 18 24.96 0.38 15.02
C ALA A 18 24.72 -1.12 15.30
N ARG A 19 25.25 -1.66 16.41
CA ARG A 19 25.04 -3.06 16.81
C ARG A 19 23.58 -3.38 17.15
N GLN A 20 22.85 -2.44 17.75
CA GLN A 20 21.45 -2.63 18.11
C GLN A 20 20.55 -2.56 16.86
N ALA A 21 20.86 -1.65 15.93
CA ALA A 21 20.15 -1.53 14.66
C ALA A 21 20.27 -2.83 13.83
N SER A 22 21.49 -3.37 13.64
CA SER A 22 21.69 -4.61 12.87
C SER A 22 20.97 -5.81 13.48
N ALA A 23 21.09 -6.02 14.80
CA ALA A 23 20.44 -7.16 15.47
C ALA A 23 18.90 -7.06 15.45
N ALA A 24 18.34 -5.85 15.52
CA ALA A 24 16.90 -5.65 15.40
C ALA A 24 16.40 -5.89 13.98
N VAL A 25 17.14 -5.44 12.96
CA VAL A 25 16.81 -5.71 11.55
C VAL A 25 16.95 -7.20 11.22
N GLU A 26 17.96 -7.91 11.72
CA GLU A 26 18.10 -9.37 11.53
C GLU A 26 16.92 -10.14 12.12
N ARG A 27 16.48 -9.79 13.33
CA ARG A 27 15.26 -10.39 13.94
C ARG A 27 14.01 -10.09 13.13
N LEU A 28 13.89 -8.88 12.58
CA LEU A 28 12.78 -8.47 11.72
C LEU A 28 12.77 -9.24 10.40
N ILE A 29 13.93 -9.40 9.76
CA ILE A 29 14.10 -10.19 8.53
C ILE A 29 13.72 -11.65 8.76
N ALA A 30 14.10 -12.23 9.90
CA ALA A 30 13.75 -13.60 10.26
C ALA A 30 12.23 -13.77 10.45
N HIS A 31 11.55 -12.80 11.06
CA HIS A 31 10.10 -12.82 11.25
C HIS A 31 9.33 -12.72 9.93
N TYR A 32 9.71 -11.81 9.03
CA TYR A 32 9.01 -11.63 7.74
C TYR A 32 9.35 -12.70 6.69
N ARG A 33 10.36 -13.54 6.92
CA ARG A 33 10.67 -14.72 6.07
C ARG A 33 10.08 -16.03 6.59
N GLY A 34 9.54 -16.04 7.81
CA GLY A 34 8.91 -17.20 8.45
C GLY A 34 7.39 -17.01 8.66
N GLU A 35 6.78 -17.85 9.50
CA GLU A 35 5.40 -17.63 9.95
C GLU A 35 5.30 -16.34 10.76
N THR A 36 4.38 -15.45 10.38
CA THR A 36 4.16 -14.19 11.10
C THR A 36 3.41 -14.50 12.40
N PRO A 37 3.97 -14.19 13.59
CA PRO A 37 3.32 -14.55 14.85
C PRO A 37 1.98 -13.81 15.02
N THR A 38 0.89 -14.57 15.09
CA THR A 38 -0.46 -14.03 15.31
C THR A 38 -0.79 -13.87 16.80
N GLY A 39 0.19 -13.95 17.71
CA GLY A 39 -0.04 -13.93 19.18
C GLY A 39 0.46 -12.69 19.93
N ALA A 40 1.44 -11.96 19.40
CA ALA A 40 2.06 -10.81 20.07
C ALA A 40 2.57 -9.77 19.05
N PRO A 41 2.66 -8.47 19.43
CA PRO A 41 3.20 -7.44 18.54
C PRO A 41 4.62 -7.78 18.10
N VAL A 42 4.88 -7.68 16.79
CA VAL A 42 6.25 -7.78 16.26
C VAL A 42 7.10 -6.63 16.80
N LEU A 43 6.50 -5.45 16.92
CA LEU A 43 7.13 -4.22 17.42
C LEU A 43 6.89 -4.07 18.94
N ARG A 44 7.74 -4.72 19.73
CA ARG A 44 7.57 -4.80 21.21
C ARG A 44 8.21 -3.64 21.96
N ASN A 45 9.20 -3.00 21.36
CA ASN A 45 9.98 -1.93 21.97
C ASN A 45 10.45 -0.95 20.90
N ARG A 46 10.98 0.20 21.35
CA ARG A 46 11.48 1.26 20.47
C ARG A 46 12.53 0.77 19.47
N ALA A 47 13.46 -0.09 19.87
CA ALA A 47 14.52 -0.55 18.96
C ALA A 47 13.93 -1.39 17.81
N ASP A 48 12.98 -2.28 18.10
CA ASP A 48 12.27 -3.05 17.08
C ASP A 48 11.46 -2.13 16.15
N ALA A 49 10.77 -1.12 16.71
CA ALA A 49 10.03 -0.12 15.92
C ALA A 49 10.93 0.71 15.01
N VAL A 50 12.08 1.20 15.50
CA VAL A 50 13.03 1.98 14.70
C VAL A 50 13.64 1.13 13.58
N ALA A 51 14.02 -0.11 13.90
CA ALA A 51 14.54 -1.05 12.91
C ALA A 51 13.50 -1.34 11.83
N TYR A 52 12.24 -1.57 12.21
CA TYR A 52 11.14 -1.69 11.27
C TYR A 52 10.96 -0.42 10.43
N ALA A 53 10.91 0.76 11.04
CA ALA A 53 10.69 2.00 10.32
C ALA A 53 11.80 2.25 9.29
N ALA A 54 13.06 2.07 9.67
CA ALA A 54 14.18 2.26 8.76
C ALA A 54 14.23 1.22 7.62
N TYR A 55 13.69 0.02 7.85
CA TYR A 55 13.77 -1.10 6.92
C TYR A 55 12.50 -1.30 6.04
N ARG A 56 11.30 -1.22 6.60
CA ARG A 56 10.04 -1.42 5.87
C ARG A 56 9.32 -0.15 5.48
N MET A 57 9.39 0.91 6.29
CA MET A 57 8.57 2.11 6.07
C MET A 57 8.79 2.76 4.70
N PRO A 58 10.02 2.87 4.13
CA PRO A 58 10.20 3.40 2.78
C PRO A 58 9.44 2.59 1.71
N ALA A 59 9.41 1.26 1.86
CA ALA A 59 8.75 0.37 0.92
C ALA A 59 7.22 0.42 1.06
N THR A 60 6.71 0.37 2.30
CA THR A 60 5.27 0.45 2.55
C THR A 60 4.72 1.86 2.23
N PHE A 61 5.50 2.92 2.47
CA PHE A 61 5.19 4.28 2.02
C PHE A 61 5.07 4.35 0.49
N ALA A 62 6.02 3.78 -0.25
CA ALA A 62 6.01 3.82 -1.71
C ALA A 62 4.81 3.03 -2.29
N ALA A 63 4.52 1.85 -1.74
CA ALA A 63 3.37 1.05 -2.15
C ALA A 63 2.03 1.76 -1.84
N ALA A 64 1.90 2.33 -0.64
CA ALA A 64 0.73 3.12 -0.27
C ALA A 64 0.58 4.36 -1.16
N SER A 65 1.68 5.08 -1.44
CA SER A 65 1.67 6.25 -2.34
C SER A 65 1.21 5.89 -3.74
N ALA A 66 1.67 4.75 -4.27
CA ALA A 66 1.23 4.28 -5.59
C ALA A 66 -0.26 3.89 -5.61
N ALA A 67 -0.75 3.20 -4.58
CA ALA A 67 -2.17 2.82 -4.46
C ALA A 67 -3.08 4.05 -4.29
N LEU A 68 -2.71 4.99 -3.42
CA LEU A 68 -3.45 6.24 -3.19
C LEU A 68 -3.39 7.17 -4.41
N GLY A 69 -2.23 7.24 -5.10
CA GLY A 69 -2.09 7.97 -6.35
C GLY A 69 -3.01 7.42 -7.44
N ALA A 70 -3.09 6.08 -7.58
CA ALA A 70 -4.00 5.45 -8.53
C ALA A 70 -5.48 5.73 -8.21
N LEU A 71 -5.85 5.85 -6.93
CA LEU A 71 -7.18 6.32 -6.52
C LEU A 71 -7.39 7.78 -6.95
N ALA A 72 -6.45 8.68 -6.62
CA ALA A 72 -6.55 10.10 -6.93
C ALA A 72 -6.61 10.38 -8.45
N GLU A 73 -5.89 9.62 -9.27
CA GLU A 73 -5.95 9.70 -10.74
C GLU A 73 -7.33 9.35 -11.31
N ARG A 74 -8.11 8.51 -10.60
CA ARG A 74 -9.46 8.14 -11.00
C ARG A 74 -10.54 8.99 -10.34
N ALA A 75 -10.19 9.74 -9.30
CA ALA A 75 -11.07 10.68 -8.61
C ALA A 75 -10.49 12.10 -8.65
N PRO A 76 -10.34 12.71 -9.85
CA PRO A 76 -9.75 14.04 -9.97
C PRO A 76 -10.56 15.06 -9.17
N GLY A 77 -9.86 15.86 -8.37
CA GLY A 77 -10.48 16.90 -7.54
C GLY A 77 -11.02 16.41 -6.20
N TRP A 78 -11.19 15.11 -5.99
CA TRP A 78 -11.51 14.59 -4.65
C TRP A 78 -10.30 14.69 -3.75
N ARG A 79 -10.53 15.22 -2.54
CA ARG A 79 -9.56 15.30 -1.45
C ARG A 79 -10.32 14.90 -0.20
N PRO A 80 -9.87 13.86 0.54
CA PRO A 80 -10.54 13.53 1.79
C PRO A 80 -10.41 14.71 2.77
N ALA A 81 -11.34 14.91 3.70
CA ALA A 81 -11.18 15.88 4.81
C ALA A 81 -10.50 15.22 6.01
N ASP A 82 -10.75 13.92 6.21
CA ASP A 82 -10.12 13.11 7.25
C ASP A 82 -9.69 11.73 6.73
N HIS A 83 -8.80 11.10 7.50
CA HIS A 83 -8.17 9.83 7.16
C HIS A 83 -8.01 8.96 8.39
N LEU A 84 -8.47 7.71 8.30
CA LEU A 84 -8.25 6.67 9.30
C LEU A 84 -7.32 5.59 8.73
N ASP A 85 -6.17 5.38 9.38
CA ASP A 85 -5.21 4.33 9.03
C ASP A 85 -5.28 3.18 10.05
N ILE A 86 -5.86 2.05 9.65
CA ILE A 86 -6.09 0.88 10.51
C ILE A 86 -4.89 -0.05 10.43
N GLY A 87 -4.28 -0.37 11.57
CA GLY A 87 -3.02 -1.09 11.63
C GLY A 87 -1.87 -0.29 11.02
N GLY A 88 -1.92 1.05 11.15
CA GLY A 88 -1.00 1.94 10.45
C GLY A 88 0.45 1.89 10.97
N GLY A 89 0.70 1.24 12.11
CA GLY A 89 2.02 1.10 12.71
C GLY A 89 2.74 2.43 12.90
N THR A 90 3.86 2.60 12.19
CA THR A 90 4.67 3.84 12.22
C THR A 90 4.14 4.93 11.28
N GLY A 91 2.99 4.70 10.64
CA GLY A 91 2.20 5.67 9.87
C GLY A 91 2.58 5.81 8.40
N ALA A 92 3.07 4.77 7.72
CA ALA A 92 3.50 4.90 6.31
C ALA A 92 2.40 5.47 5.39
N ALA A 93 1.13 5.10 5.61
CA ALA A 93 0.01 5.61 4.83
C ALA A 93 -0.33 7.07 5.13
N VAL A 94 -0.02 7.57 6.33
CA VAL A 94 -0.16 9.00 6.70
C VAL A 94 0.71 9.87 5.80
N TRP A 95 1.99 9.50 5.67
CA TRP A 95 2.94 10.21 4.81
C TRP A 95 2.56 10.11 3.33
N ALA A 96 2.06 8.95 2.91
CA ALA A 96 1.59 8.74 1.54
C ALA A 96 0.36 9.60 1.23
N ALA A 97 -0.63 9.65 2.11
CA ALA A 97 -1.84 10.47 1.95
C ALA A 97 -1.50 11.97 1.88
N ALA A 98 -0.61 12.45 2.77
CA ALA A 98 -0.13 13.83 2.71
C ALA A 98 0.61 14.16 1.40
N GLY A 99 1.26 13.17 0.79
CA GLY A 99 1.96 13.35 -0.49
C GLY A 99 1.04 13.35 -1.71
N VAL A 100 -0.11 12.67 -1.63
CA VAL A 100 -1.08 12.58 -2.72
C VAL A 100 -2.06 13.76 -2.70
N TRP A 101 -2.52 14.15 -1.51
CA TRP A 101 -3.52 15.21 -1.36
C TRP A 101 -3.00 16.35 -0.48
N GLU A 102 -2.65 17.47 -1.10
CA GLU A 102 -2.24 18.68 -0.38
C GLU A 102 -3.41 19.28 0.42
N GLY A 103 -3.05 19.96 1.52
CA GLY A 103 -3.98 20.68 2.38
C GLY A 103 -4.20 19.99 3.73
N PRO A 104 -4.89 20.66 4.66
CA PRO A 104 -5.12 20.14 6.00
C PRO A 104 -6.01 18.89 5.96
N ARG A 105 -5.67 17.91 6.79
CA ARG A 105 -6.39 16.65 6.94
C ARG A 105 -6.38 16.21 8.40
N THR A 106 -7.54 15.84 8.92
CA THR A 106 -7.58 15.19 10.24
C THR A 106 -7.24 13.72 10.08
N THR A 107 -6.03 13.32 10.47
CA THR A 107 -5.57 11.93 10.34
C THR A 107 -5.52 11.22 11.68
N THR A 108 -6.01 9.99 11.75
CA THR A 108 -5.89 9.10 12.91
C THR A 108 -5.26 7.77 12.50
N VAL A 109 -4.24 7.34 13.23
CA VAL A 109 -3.66 6.00 13.14
C VAL A 109 -4.19 5.17 14.31
N LEU A 110 -4.75 4.00 14.00
CA LEU A 110 -5.15 2.99 14.97
C LEU A 110 -4.20 1.79 14.89
N ASP A 111 -3.50 1.47 15.97
CA ASP A 111 -2.60 0.32 16.00
C ASP A 111 -2.56 -0.34 17.39
N TRP A 112 -2.24 -1.63 17.44
CA TRP A 112 -2.12 -2.36 18.71
C TRP A 112 -0.74 -2.20 19.38
N ALA A 113 0.28 -1.91 18.58
CA ALA A 113 1.67 -1.80 18.99
C ALA A 113 1.99 -0.36 19.43
N GLU A 114 1.95 -0.12 20.74
CA GLU A 114 2.26 1.18 21.34
C GLU A 114 3.64 1.71 20.93
N SER A 115 4.64 0.84 20.82
CA SER A 115 5.98 1.25 20.37
C SER A 115 6.02 1.78 18.92
N ALA A 116 5.12 1.29 18.05
CA ALA A 116 4.98 1.77 16.68
C ALA A 116 4.28 3.14 16.64
N LEU A 117 3.22 3.30 17.45
CA LEU A 117 2.51 4.57 17.59
C LEU A 117 3.40 5.68 18.15
N ASP A 118 4.18 5.38 19.18
CA ASP A 118 5.12 6.35 19.77
C ASP A 118 6.18 6.79 18.77
N LEU A 119 6.73 5.83 18.01
CA LEU A 119 7.69 6.16 16.97
C LEU A 119 7.06 6.96 15.83
N GLY A 120 5.87 6.57 15.39
CA GLY A 120 5.12 7.29 14.36
C GLY A 120 4.85 8.74 14.77
N ARG A 121 4.43 8.97 16.02
CA ARG A 121 4.23 10.31 16.58
C ARG A 121 5.51 11.15 16.55
N GLU A 122 6.63 10.54 16.91
CA GLU A 122 7.93 11.21 16.88
C GLU A 122 8.38 11.56 15.45
N LEU A 123 8.15 10.66 14.48
CA LEU A 123 8.46 10.90 13.07
C LEU A 123 7.58 12.01 12.51
N ALA A 124 6.27 11.92 12.72
CA ALA A 124 5.30 12.89 12.21
C ALA A 124 5.47 14.28 12.82
N GLY A 125 5.85 14.39 14.10
CA GLY A 125 6.10 15.66 14.77
C GLY A 125 7.25 16.49 14.16
N ARG A 126 8.05 15.92 13.26
CA ARG A 126 9.15 16.62 12.56
C ARG A 126 8.68 17.33 11.28
N VAL A 127 7.46 17.07 10.81
CA VAL A 127 6.96 17.58 9.53
C VAL A 127 5.58 18.20 9.74
N PRO A 128 5.40 19.52 9.50
CA PRO A 128 4.16 20.22 9.79
C PRO A 128 2.90 19.57 9.22
N ASP A 129 2.97 19.09 7.97
CA ASP A 129 1.83 18.52 7.24
C ASP A 129 1.24 17.25 7.87
N VAL A 130 2.03 16.54 8.68
CA VAL A 130 1.60 15.30 9.36
C VAL A 130 1.70 15.38 10.88
N ALA A 131 2.21 16.48 11.44
CA ALA A 131 2.41 16.66 12.88
C ALA A 131 1.10 16.57 13.69
N GLY A 132 -0.03 16.95 13.09
CA GLY A 132 -1.36 16.89 13.71
C GLY A 132 -2.00 15.50 13.77
N THR A 133 -1.28 14.44 13.36
CA THR A 133 -1.82 13.07 13.34
C THR A 133 -2.15 12.58 14.74
N GLY A 134 -3.37 12.09 14.94
CA GLY A 134 -3.80 11.37 16.13
C GLY A 134 -3.28 9.94 16.13
N TRP A 135 -2.74 9.47 17.26
CA TRP A 135 -2.20 8.11 17.41
C TRP A 135 -2.97 7.39 18.51
N GLN A 136 -3.74 6.39 18.15
CA GLN A 136 -4.67 5.70 19.05
C GLN A 136 -4.31 4.22 19.16
N ARG A 137 -4.24 3.74 20.41
CA ARG A 137 -4.04 2.32 20.67
C ARG A 137 -5.37 1.58 20.55
N GLY A 138 -5.39 0.52 19.75
CA GLY A 138 -6.56 -0.35 19.60
C GLY A 138 -6.21 -1.72 19.08
N SER A 139 -6.96 -2.74 19.52
CA SER A 139 -6.82 -4.10 19.02
C SER A 139 -7.62 -4.27 17.73
N LEU A 140 -7.03 -4.93 16.74
CA LEU A 140 -7.71 -5.42 15.54
C LEU A 140 -8.18 -6.87 15.69
N ARG A 141 -7.99 -7.44 16.89
CA ARG A 141 -8.28 -8.83 17.23
C ARG A 141 -9.44 -8.94 18.20
N GLY A 142 -10.16 -10.06 18.11
CA GLY A 142 -11.32 -10.35 18.94
C GLY A 142 -12.61 -9.79 18.35
N GLY A 143 -12.67 -9.64 17.01
CA GLY A 143 -13.83 -9.13 16.29
C GLY A 143 -13.67 -7.71 15.72
N ALA A 144 -14.78 -7.16 15.23
CA ALA A 144 -14.79 -5.89 14.49
C ALA A 144 -14.37 -4.73 15.39
N PRO A 145 -13.31 -3.97 15.03
CA PRO A 145 -12.91 -2.79 15.78
C PRO A 145 -14.00 -1.72 15.68
N ARG A 146 -14.18 -0.94 16.75
CA ARG A 146 -15.02 0.26 16.71
C ARG A 146 -14.20 1.39 16.10
N LEU A 147 -14.62 1.83 14.91
CA LEU A 147 -13.90 2.81 14.11
C LEU A 147 -14.73 4.09 13.99
N ALA A 148 -14.04 5.23 14.09
CA ALA A 148 -14.65 6.51 13.75
C ALA A 148 -14.82 6.60 12.22
N PRO A 149 -15.94 7.14 11.72
CA PRO A 149 -16.10 7.34 10.28
C PRO A 149 -15.06 8.31 9.72
N ALA A 150 -14.54 8.03 8.52
CA ALA A 150 -13.60 8.88 7.80
C ALA A 150 -13.84 8.84 6.29
N ASP A 151 -13.48 9.90 5.57
CA ASP A 151 -13.58 9.99 4.11
C ASP A 151 -12.66 8.97 3.45
N LEU A 152 -11.41 8.89 3.91
CA LEU A 152 -10.45 7.86 3.49
C LEU A 152 -10.15 6.90 4.64
N VAL A 153 -10.29 5.60 4.39
CA VAL A 153 -9.81 4.54 5.27
C VAL A 153 -8.69 3.77 4.57
N THR A 154 -7.56 3.57 5.25
CA THR A 154 -6.47 2.72 4.76
C THR A 154 -6.25 1.51 5.66
N VAL A 155 -5.91 0.37 5.04
CA VAL A 155 -5.45 -0.84 5.73
C VAL A 155 -4.23 -1.37 4.99
N SER A 156 -3.04 -1.21 5.56
CA SER A 156 -1.79 -1.38 4.81
C SER A 156 -0.84 -2.35 5.53
N TYR A 157 -0.53 -3.48 4.91
CA TYR A 157 0.42 -4.49 5.37
C TYR A 157 0.10 -5.13 6.74
N VAL A 158 -1.17 -5.11 7.17
CA VAL A 158 -1.59 -5.65 8.48
C VAL A 158 -2.52 -6.87 8.37
N LEU A 159 -3.20 -7.09 7.23
CA LEU A 159 -4.14 -8.21 7.11
C LEU A 159 -3.45 -9.57 7.19
N GLY A 160 -2.18 -9.63 6.78
CA GLY A 160 -1.34 -10.83 6.94
C GLY A 160 -0.97 -11.16 8.39
N GLU A 161 -1.15 -10.23 9.33
CA GLU A 161 -0.84 -10.41 10.76
C GLU A 161 -2.07 -10.86 11.59
N LEU A 162 -3.22 -11.05 10.91
CA LEU A 162 -4.50 -11.36 11.51
C LEU A 162 -4.98 -12.76 11.12
N GLU A 163 -5.64 -13.41 12.08
CA GLU A 163 -6.39 -14.63 11.83
C GLU A 163 -7.55 -14.37 10.85
N PRO A 164 -8.01 -15.38 10.08
CA PRO A 164 -9.02 -15.18 9.04
C PRO A 164 -10.31 -14.46 9.51
N ALA A 165 -10.78 -14.76 10.72
CA ALA A 165 -11.99 -14.14 11.28
C ALA A 165 -11.78 -12.64 11.60
N ASP A 166 -10.65 -12.30 12.24
CA ASP A 166 -10.30 -10.91 12.53
C ASP A 166 -10.02 -10.12 11.24
N ARG A 167 -9.38 -10.76 10.26
CA ARG A 167 -9.17 -10.17 8.93
C ARG A 167 -10.48 -9.78 8.27
N ALA A 168 -11.46 -10.68 8.25
CA ALA A 168 -12.79 -10.39 7.69
C ALA A 168 -13.47 -9.25 8.45
N ALA A 169 -13.44 -9.28 9.79
CA ALA A 169 -14.06 -8.26 10.63
C ALA A 169 -13.41 -6.87 10.46
N VAL A 170 -12.10 -6.79 10.25
CA VAL A 170 -11.39 -5.53 9.96
C VAL A 170 -11.79 -4.98 8.60
N VAL A 171 -11.89 -5.81 7.55
CA VAL A 171 -12.32 -5.35 6.23
C VAL A 171 -13.76 -4.86 6.25
N GLU A 172 -14.65 -5.56 6.95
CA GLU A 172 -16.05 -5.15 7.14
C GLU A 172 -16.13 -3.81 7.91
N ALA A 173 -15.38 -3.68 9.01
CA ALA A 173 -15.34 -2.44 9.78
C ALA A 173 -14.76 -1.27 8.95
N ALA A 174 -13.71 -1.52 8.17
CA ALA A 174 -13.13 -0.52 7.27
C ALA A 174 -14.14 -0.04 6.22
N ALA A 175 -14.90 -0.97 5.62
CA ALA A 175 -15.99 -0.65 4.71
C ALA A 175 -17.04 0.22 5.42
N GLY A 176 -17.49 -0.18 6.61
CA GLY A 176 -18.50 0.56 7.39
C GLY A 176 -18.05 1.95 7.83
N ALA A 177 -16.76 2.14 8.13
CA ALA A 177 -16.20 3.41 8.56
C ALA A 177 -15.94 4.40 7.40
N ALA A 178 -15.66 3.91 6.19
CA ALA A 178 -15.40 4.77 5.06
C ALA A 178 -16.66 5.49 4.59
N ARG A 179 -16.61 6.82 4.55
CA ARG A 179 -17.62 7.66 3.90
C ARG A 179 -17.44 7.70 2.39
N ASP A 180 -16.20 7.78 1.92
CA ASP A 180 -15.91 7.91 0.49
C ASP A 180 -15.06 6.75 -0.05
N ALA A 181 -13.93 6.40 0.57
CA ALA A 181 -12.98 5.46 0.00
C ALA A 181 -12.30 4.55 1.03
N VAL A 182 -12.06 3.30 0.64
CA VAL A 182 -11.18 2.35 1.35
C VAL A 182 -10.05 1.92 0.42
N VAL A 183 -8.81 2.01 0.90
CA VAL A 183 -7.63 1.52 0.18
C VAL A 183 -6.90 0.48 1.04
N LEU A 184 -6.76 -0.73 0.49
CA LEU A 184 -6.06 -1.82 1.16
C LEU A 184 -4.84 -2.22 0.35
N VAL A 185 -3.72 -2.43 1.04
CA VAL A 185 -2.44 -2.78 0.44
C VAL A 185 -1.82 -3.95 1.20
N GLU A 186 -1.31 -4.94 0.49
CA GLU A 186 -0.61 -6.10 1.05
C GLU A 186 0.65 -6.39 0.22
N PRO A 187 1.61 -7.18 0.74
CA PRO A 187 2.74 -7.67 -0.04
C PRO A 187 2.28 -8.33 -1.34
N GLY A 188 3.03 -8.09 -2.43
CA GLY A 188 2.77 -8.63 -3.76
C GLY A 188 3.20 -10.09 -3.90
N THR A 189 2.82 -10.92 -2.93
CA THR A 189 3.01 -12.37 -2.87
C THR A 189 1.70 -13.08 -3.25
N PRO A 190 1.73 -14.39 -3.53
CA PRO A 190 0.50 -15.16 -3.74
C PRO A 190 -0.51 -15.01 -2.59
N ASP A 191 -0.06 -15.09 -1.34
CA ASP A 191 -0.96 -14.97 -0.18
C ASP A 191 -1.49 -13.55 0.02
N GLY A 192 -0.65 -12.53 -0.18
CA GLY A 192 -1.09 -11.12 -0.10
C GLY A 192 -2.09 -10.78 -1.21
N TYR A 193 -1.91 -11.31 -2.41
CA TYR A 193 -2.90 -11.23 -3.47
C TYR A 193 -4.23 -11.89 -3.08
N LEU A 194 -4.21 -13.08 -2.47
CA LEU A 194 -5.43 -13.75 -2.03
C LEU A 194 -6.17 -12.93 -0.97
N ARG A 195 -5.45 -12.36 0.00
CA ARG A 195 -6.04 -11.45 1.00
C ARG A 195 -6.70 -10.23 0.35
N ILE A 196 -6.04 -9.60 -0.62
CA ILE A 196 -6.61 -8.45 -1.35
C ILE A 196 -7.81 -8.86 -2.19
N ARG A 197 -7.80 -10.05 -2.78
CA ARG A 197 -8.94 -10.58 -3.55
C ARG A 197 -10.14 -10.85 -2.63
N GLU A 198 -9.94 -11.49 -1.49
CA GLU A 198 -10.98 -11.69 -0.47
C GLU A 198 -11.53 -10.35 0.04
N ALA A 199 -10.64 -9.40 0.36
CA ALA A 199 -11.04 -8.09 0.83
C ALA A 199 -11.82 -7.31 -0.22
N ARG A 200 -11.41 -7.36 -1.49
CA ARG A 200 -12.13 -6.77 -2.62
C ARG A 200 -13.57 -7.29 -2.69
N ASP A 201 -13.75 -8.61 -2.59
CA ASP A 201 -15.07 -9.22 -2.67
C ASP A 201 -15.95 -8.80 -1.47
N ALA A 202 -15.37 -8.66 -0.28
CA ALA A 202 -16.06 -8.12 0.89
C ALA A 202 -16.47 -6.64 0.76
N LEU A 203 -15.61 -5.78 0.18
CA LEU A 203 -15.94 -4.38 -0.08
C LEU A 203 -17.09 -4.24 -1.08
N LEU A 204 -17.07 -5.06 -2.15
CA LEU A 204 -18.16 -5.12 -3.12
C LEU A 204 -19.47 -5.57 -2.46
N ALA A 205 -19.42 -6.61 -1.62
CA ALA A 205 -20.57 -7.08 -0.85
C ALA A 205 -21.12 -6.01 0.12
N ALA A 206 -20.27 -5.13 0.63
CA ALA A 206 -20.63 -3.97 1.45
C ALA A 206 -21.17 -2.76 0.65
N GLY A 207 -21.33 -2.92 -0.67
CA GLY A 207 -21.92 -1.92 -1.57
C GLY A 207 -20.95 -0.85 -2.08
N LEU A 208 -19.64 -1.07 -1.95
CA LEU A 208 -18.64 -0.23 -2.61
C LEU A 208 -18.40 -0.69 -4.05
N THR A 209 -17.82 0.18 -4.88
CA THR A 209 -17.37 -0.14 -6.25
C THR A 209 -15.86 0.00 -6.35
N VAL A 210 -15.19 -0.84 -7.13
CA VAL A 210 -13.73 -0.77 -7.29
C VAL A 210 -13.36 0.34 -8.27
N LEU A 211 -12.52 1.28 -7.83
CA LEU A 211 -12.00 2.35 -8.67
C LEU A 211 -10.60 2.04 -9.22
N ALA A 212 -9.78 1.33 -8.44
CA ALA A 212 -8.46 0.84 -8.85
C ALA A 212 -8.05 -0.40 -8.03
N PRO A 213 -7.12 -1.24 -8.50
CA PRO A 213 -6.53 -1.25 -9.84
C PRO A 213 -7.48 -1.85 -10.89
N CYS A 214 -8.45 -2.66 -10.46
CA CYS A 214 -9.30 -3.44 -11.35
C CYS A 214 -10.19 -2.52 -12.21
N PRO A 215 -10.34 -2.81 -13.51
CA PRO A 215 -11.21 -2.03 -14.39
C PRO A 215 -12.71 -2.41 -14.28
N HIS A 216 -13.04 -3.34 -13.37
CA HIS A 216 -14.36 -3.96 -13.22
C HIS A 216 -14.63 -4.44 -11.77
N ASP A 217 -15.92 -4.63 -11.47
CA ASP A 217 -16.42 -5.23 -10.22
C ASP A 217 -16.64 -6.75 -10.32
N GLY A 218 -16.60 -7.32 -11.53
CA GLY A 218 -16.73 -8.78 -11.74
C GLY A 218 -15.61 -9.60 -11.09
N THR A 219 -15.75 -10.93 -11.09
CA THR A 219 -14.76 -11.85 -10.52
C THR A 219 -13.37 -11.63 -11.13
N CYS A 220 -12.32 -11.61 -10.29
CA CYS A 220 -10.95 -11.48 -10.77
C CYS A 220 -10.60 -12.62 -11.75
N PRO A 221 -10.12 -12.33 -12.97
CA PRO A 221 -9.87 -13.35 -14.00
C PRO A 221 -8.58 -14.16 -13.80
N VAL A 222 -7.75 -13.79 -12.82
CA VAL A 222 -6.52 -14.53 -12.49
C VAL A 222 -6.88 -15.85 -11.80
N VAL A 223 -6.45 -16.97 -12.41
CA VAL A 223 -6.68 -18.31 -11.86
C VAL A 223 -5.79 -18.55 -10.64
N VAL A 224 -6.42 -18.78 -9.49
CA VAL A 224 -5.73 -19.07 -8.23
C VAL A 224 -4.82 -20.30 -8.36
N GLY A 225 -3.62 -20.20 -7.80
CA GLY A 225 -2.62 -21.26 -7.84
C GLY A 225 -1.81 -21.32 -9.13
N GLN A 226 -2.26 -20.65 -10.21
CA GLN A 226 -1.47 -20.52 -11.45
C GLN A 226 -0.71 -19.20 -11.50
N ASP A 227 -1.30 -18.11 -11.02
CA ASP A 227 -0.70 -16.78 -11.02
C ASP A 227 -1.30 -15.89 -9.92
N TRP A 228 -0.75 -14.69 -9.73
CA TRP A 228 -1.28 -13.67 -8.83
C TRP A 228 -1.19 -12.26 -9.44
N CYS A 229 -2.17 -11.41 -9.14
CA CYS A 229 -2.14 -10.01 -9.55
C CYS A 229 -1.35 -9.20 -8.53
N HIS A 230 -0.31 -8.49 -8.98
CA HIS A 230 0.52 -7.60 -8.17
C HIS A 230 1.14 -6.53 -9.05
N PHE A 231 1.79 -5.56 -8.41
CA PHE A 231 2.55 -4.47 -9.02
C PHE A 231 3.90 -4.35 -8.35
N ALA A 232 4.76 -3.47 -8.86
CA ALA A 232 6.03 -3.17 -8.23
C ALA A 232 6.32 -1.67 -8.25
N VAL A 233 6.80 -1.14 -7.13
CA VAL A 233 7.32 0.22 -7.03
C VAL A 233 8.80 0.14 -6.68
N ARG A 234 9.61 0.99 -7.32
CA ARG A 234 11.05 1.05 -7.06
C ARG A 234 11.34 1.98 -5.90
N VAL A 235 12.11 1.50 -4.94
CA VAL A 235 12.45 2.19 -3.69
C VAL A 235 13.96 2.32 -3.60
N ALA A 236 14.46 3.52 -3.29
CA ALA A 236 15.89 3.70 -3.06
C ALA A 236 16.30 3.07 -1.72
N ARG A 237 17.43 2.35 -1.70
CA ARG A 237 18.00 1.80 -0.47
C ARG A 237 18.74 2.89 0.29
N SER A 238 18.39 3.08 1.56
CA SER A 238 19.17 3.89 2.51
C SER A 238 20.57 3.29 2.73
N SER A 239 21.49 4.08 3.32
CA SER A 239 22.80 3.59 3.76
C SER A 239 22.67 2.42 4.73
N LEU A 240 21.77 2.52 5.70
CA LEU A 240 21.45 1.44 6.64
C LEU A 240 20.95 0.19 5.90
N HIS A 241 20.07 0.35 4.91
CA HIS A 241 19.60 -0.77 4.08
C HIS A 241 20.72 -1.50 3.35
N ARG A 242 21.68 -0.76 2.80
CA ARG A 242 22.84 -1.34 2.13
C ARG A 242 23.76 -2.06 3.11
N GLN A 243 23.97 -1.50 4.29
CA GLN A 243 24.79 -2.11 5.35
C GLN A 243 24.20 -3.44 5.85
N VAL A 244 22.88 -3.53 6.03
CA VAL A 244 22.27 -4.73 6.60
C VAL A 244 22.01 -5.84 5.56
N LYS A 245 21.59 -5.50 4.32
CA LYS A 245 21.28 -6.53 3.31
C LYS A 245 22.47 -7.02 2.49
N GLY A 246 23.65 -6.38 2.60
CA GLY A 246 24.82 -6.71 1.78
C GLY A 246 24.58 -6.60 0.27
N GLY A 247 23.61 -5.77 -0.16
CA GLY A 247 23.23 -5.63 -1.56
C GLY A 247 23.96 -4.48 -2.26
N GLU A 248 24.53 -4.75 -3.43
CA GLU A 248 25.29 -3.76 -4.23
C GLU A 248 24.39 -2.71 -4.90
N LEU A 249 23.15 -3.06 -5.25
CA LEU A 249 22.23 -2.15 -5.94
C LEU A 249 21.64 -1.10 -4.98
N ALA A 250 21.61 0.15 -5.43
CA ALA A 250 21.08 1.30 -4.69
C ALA A 250 19.54 1.36 -4.58
N TYR A 251 18.83 0.35 -5.09
CA TYR A 251 17.38 0.29 -5.09
C TYR A 251 16.88 -1.15 -4.88
N GLU A 252 15.62 -1.28 -4.47
CA GLU A 252 14.85 -2.53 -4.50
C GLU A 252 13.45 -2.28 -5.06
N ASP A 253 12.87 -3.31 -5.66
CA ASP A 253 11.49 -3.25 -6.15
C ASP A 253 10.59 -3.87 -5.06
N GLU A 254 9.77 -3.05 -4.40
CA GLU A 254 8.73 -3.51 -3.49
C GLU A 254 7.54 -4.00 -4.31
N LYS A 255 7.21 -5.29 -4.17
CA LYS A 255 6.02 -5.85 -4.79
C LYS A 255 4.84 -5.68 -3.86
N TYR A 256 3.71 -5.27 -4.40
CA TYR A 256 2.48 -5.05 -3.63
C TYR A 256 1.24 -5.44 -4.43
N SER A 257 0.19 -5.79 -3.71
CA SER A 257 -1.17 -5.98 -4.22
C SER A 257 -2.08 -4.99 -3.51
N TYR A 258 -3.06 -4.42 -4.21
CA TYR A 258 -3.96 -3.44 -3.59
C TYR A 258 -5.36 -3.46 -4.20
N VAL A 259 -6.30 -2.86 -3.47
CA VAL A 259 -7.62 -2.49 -3.97
C VAL A 259 -7.99 -1.13 -3.38
N ALA A 260 -8.52 -0.25 -4.23
CA ALA A 260 -9.15 1.02 -3.87
C ALA A 260 -10.62 0.95 -4.27
N ALA A 261 -11.50 0.94 -3.27
CA ALA A 261 -12.94 0.87 -3.45
C ALA A 261 -13.59 2.14 -2.88
N VAL A 262 -14.69 2.57 -3.48
CA VAL A 262 -15.34 3.84 -3.17
C VAL A 262 -16.84 3.69 -2.94
N ARG A 263 -17.43 4.59 -2.15
CA ARG A 263 -18.86 4.82 -2.04
C ARG A 263 -19.29 5.93 -2.98
N HIS A 264 -20.54 5.86 -3.44
CA HIS A 264 -21.14 6.81 -4.38
C HIS A 264 -20.38 6.87 -5.72
N PRO A 265 -20.90 7.56 -6.75
CA PRO A 265 -20.10 7.85 -7.93
C PRO A 265 -18.98 8.84 -7.54
N LEU A 266 -17.84 8.32 -7.10
CA LEU A 266 -16.64 9.09 -6.82
C LEU A 266 -15.70 9.03 -8.04
N GLY A 267 -15.46 10.18 -8.66
CA GLY A 267 -14.54 10.30 -9.79
C GLY A 267 -15.11 9.82 -11.13
N ASP A 268 -14.19 9.48 -12.04
CA ASP A 268 -14.46 9.12 -13.44
C ASP A 268 -14.72 7.62 -13.64
N GLY A 269 -14.92 6.88 -12.54
CA GLY A 269 -15.00 5.42 -12.55
C GLY A 269 -13.67 4.72 -12.83
N PRO A 270 -13.64 3.38 -12.84
CA PRO A 270 -12.42 2.62 -13.06
C PRO A 270 -11.86 2.85 -14.47
N ALA A 271 -10.56 2.57 -14.65
CA ALA A 271 -9.93 2.60 -15.97
C ALA A 271 -10.60 1.61 -16.94
N ALA A 272 -10.47 1.83 -18.25
CA ALA A 272 -10.97 0.89 -19.26
C ALA A 272 -10.19 -0.43 -19.23
N SER A 273 -8.86 -0.33 -19.07
CA SER A 273 -7.99 -1.46 -18.83
C SER A 273 -6.81 -1.09 -17.93
N ARG A 274 -6.18 -2.12 -17.37
CA ARG A 274 -5.03 -2.00 -16.47
C ARG A 274 -3.90 -2.91 -16.95
N VAL A 275 -2.70 -2.38 -17.04
CA VAL A 275 -1.49 -3.15 -17.35
C VAL A 275 -1.10 -3.99 -16.15
N VAL A 276 -1.23 -5.31 -16.27
CA VAL A 276 -1.05 -6.24 -15.14
C VAL A 276 0.32 -6.91 -15.10
N ARG A 277 1.17 -6.69 -16.11
CA ARG A 277 2.57 -7.17 -16.15
C ARG A 277 3.47 -6.09 -16.73
N ARG A 278 4.78 -6.18 -16.48
CA ARG A 278 5.77 -5.28 -17.10
C ARG A 278 5.65 -5.34 -18.63
N PRO A 279 5.41 -4.19 -19.31
CA PRO A 279 5.38 -4.13 -20.76
C PRO A 279 6.66 -4.72 -21.38
N GLN A 280 6.50 -5.60 -22.36
CA GLN A 280 7.64 -6.19 -23.06
C GLN A 280 7.97 -5.35 -24.29
N GLN A 281 9.04 -4.57 -24.20
CA GLN A 281 9.56 -3.83 -25.35
C GLN A 281 10.38 -4.76 -26.26
N ARG A 282 9.99 -4.84 -27.54
CA ARG A 282 10.71 -5.58 -28.58
C ARG A 282 10.96 -4.68 -29.79
N LYS A 283 11.80 -5.12 -30.73
CA LYS A 283 12.08 -4.34 -31.95
C LYS A 283 10.78 -4.09 -32.73
N GLY A 284 10.32 -2.84 -32.73
CA GLY A 284 9.14 -2.40 -33.49
C GLY A 284 7.78 -2.71 -32.86
N GLN A 285 7.73 -3.28 -31.66
CA GLN A 285 6.48 -3.58 -30.97
C GLN A 285 6.61 -3.52 -29.44
N VAL A 286 5.50 -3.23 -28.76
CA VAL A 286 5.36 -3.35 -27.30
C VAL A 286 4.22 -4.30 -27.01
N LEU A 287 4.44 -5.30 -26.16
CA LEU A 287 3.40 -6.22 -25.73
C LEU A 287 2.91 -5.82 -24.33
N LEU A 288 1.59 -5.65 -24.21
CA LEU A 288 0.89 -5.30 -22.99
C LEU A 288 0.00 -6.47 -22.57
N ASP A 289 0.20 -6.97 -21.34
CA ASP A 289 -0.76 -7.86 -20.70
C ASP A 289 -1.74 -6.99 -19.90
N LEU A 290 -3.02 -7.05 -20.26
CA LEU A 290 -4.07 -6.16 -19.77
C LEU A 290 -5.15 -6.95 -19.04
N CYS A 291 -5.62 -6.42 -17.93
CA CYS A 291 -6.96 -6.72 -17.44
C CYS A 291 -7.91 -5.68 -18.05
N VAL A 292 -9.01 -6.12 -18.67
CA VAL A 292 -10.00 -5.25 -19.33
C VAL A 292 -11.36 -5.40 -18.67
N ARG A 293 -12.19 -4.35 -18.73
CA ARG A 293 -13.53 -4.36 -18.13
C ARG A 293 -14.41 -5.52 -18.62
N GLU A 294 -14.37 -5.78 -19.92
CA GLU A 294 -15.10 -6.87 -20.57
C GLU A 294 -14.08 -7.81 -21.23
N GLY A 295 -14.04 -9.08 -20.80
CA GLY A 295 -13.15 -10.09 -21.39
C GLY A 295 -11.95 -10.53 -20.54
N GLY A 296 -11.75 -9.95 -19.34
CA GLY A 296 -10.76 -10.44 -18.38
C GLY A 296 -9.31 -10.15 -18.78
N LEU A 297 -8.45 -11.18 -18.78
CA LEU A 297 -7.03 -11.03 -19.14
C LEU A 297 -6.83 -11.15 -20.66
N THR A 298 -6.22 -10.13 -21.26
CA THR A 298 -5.92 -10.07 -22.69
C THR A 298 -4.49 -9.64 -22.93
N ARG A 299 -3.97 -9.94 -24.13
CA ARG A 299 -2.67 -9.47 -24.58
C ARG A 299 -2.84 -8.57 -25.80
N ARG A 300 -2.30 -7.36 -25.74
CA ARG A 300 -2.30 -6.39 -26.85
C ARG A 300 -0.88 -6.15 -27.34
N THR A 301 -0.68 -6.30 -28.63
CA THR A 301 0.56 -5.89 -29.30
C THR A 301 0.35 -4.52 -29.92
N VAL A 302 1.15 -3.54 -29.52
CA VAL A 302 1.16 -2.20 -30.09
C VAL A 302 2.40 -2.05 -30.98
N THR A 303 2.23 -1.47 -32.15
CA THR A 303 3.27 -1.23 -33.16
C THR A 303 3.20 0.21 -33.66
N LYS A 304 4.12 0.61 -34.55
CA LYS A 304 4.05 1.91 -35.23
C LYS A 304 2.80 2.07 -36.12
N ARG A 305 2.16 0.97 -36.54
CA ARG A 305 0.96 0.99 -37.41
C ARG A 305 -0.29 1.43 -36.65
N ASP A 306 -0.28 1.31 -35.32
CA ASP A 306 -1.39 1.71 -34.45
C ASP A 306 -1.46 3.23 -34.22
N GLY A 307 -0.64 4.01 -34.95
CA GLY A 307 -0.56 5.47 -34.84
C GLY A 307 0.59 5.94 -33.95
N ALA A 308 1.09 7.13 -34.24
CA ALA A 308 2.26 7.69 -33.55
C ALA A 308 2.01 7.91 -32.05
N ASP A 309 0.80 8.30 -31.67
CA ASP A 309 0.44 8.62 -30.28
C ASP A 309 0.33 7.35 -29.45
N THR A 310 -0.43 6.36 -29.92
CA THR A 310 -0.55 5.05 -29.27
C THR A 310 0.81 4.35 -29.17
N TRP A 311 1.65 4.44 -30.20
CA TRP A 311 3.01 3.91 -30.15
C TRP A 311 3.89 4.61 -29.11
N ARG A 312 3.81 5.95 -29.01
CA ARG A 312 4.53 6.72 -27.99
C ARG A 312 4.04 6.40 -26.59
N ALA A 313 2.72 6.27 -26.41
CA ALA A 313 2.11 5.90 -25.14
C ALA A 313 2.58 4.51 -24.69
N ALA A 314 2.47 3.48 -25.53
CA ALA A 314 2.87 2.11 -25.19
C ALA A 314 4.33 1.98 -24.74
N ARG A 315 5.23 2.80 -25.31
CA ARG A 315 6.66 2.79 -24.93
C ARG A 315 6.95 3.47 -23.59
N LYS A 316 6.02 4.27 -23.10
CA LYS A 316 6.10 4.97 -21.80
C LYS A 316 5.24 4.31 -20.72
N THR A 317 4.31 3.45 -21.13
CA THR A 317 3.49 2.67 -20.21
C THR A 317 4.36 1.82 -19.29
N ASP A 318 4.05 1.89 -18.01
CA ASP A 318 4.65 1.09 -16.96
C ASP A 318 3.66 0.06 -16.40
N TRP A 319 4.17 -0.82 -15.54
CA TRP A 319 3.37 -1.85 -14.89
C TRP A 319 2.44 -1.22 -13.86
N GLY A 320 1.14 -1.41 -14.05
CA GLY A 320 0.12 -0.82 -13.20
C GLY A 320 -0.53 0.40 -13.82
N ASP A 321 -0.13 0.85 -15.00
CA ASP A 321 -0.76 1.98 -15.69
C ASP A 321 -2.14 1.62 -16.25
N ALA A 322 -2.99 2.63 -16.38
CA ALA A 322 -4.21 2.54 -17.17
C ALA A 322 -3.86 2.53 -18.68
N TRP A 323 -4.67 1.83 -19.47
CA TRP A 323 -4.52 1.72 -20.91
C TRP A 323 -5.85 1.78 -21.66
#